data_AF-A0A8I1NU92-F1
#
_entry.id   AF-A0A8I1NU92-F1
#
_cell.length_a   1.000
_cell.length_b   1.000
_cell.length_c   1.000
_cell.angle_alpha   90.00
_cell.angle_beta   90.00
_cell.angle_gamma   90.00
#
_symmetry.space_group_name_H-M   'P 1'
#
loop_
_entity.id
_entity.type
_entity.pdbx_description
1 polymer ?
#
loop_
_entity_poly.entity_id
_entity_poly.type
_entity_poly.pdbx_seq_one_letter_code
_entity_poly.pdbx_strand_id
1 'polypeptide(L)'
;MTGKIDRIYEALITGAERGLVDEALYRHVLAECPKASSKKIVKASLLALSDPDVKDAQILQVVYALAIRHRLDPVTENDLEAVGEPSADKALVKKRKRAKA
;
A
#
# COMPACT_ATOMS: atom_id res chain seq x y z
N MET A 1 -8.80 1.85 -13.42
CA MET A 1 -7.62 2.22 -12.61
C MET A 1 -8.06 2.36 -11.16
N THR A 2 -7.33 1.75 -10.23
CA THR A 2 -7.76 1.51 -8.83
C THR A 2 -7.64 2.79 -7.99
N GLY A 3 -8.66 3.65 -8.00
CA GLY A 3 -8.63 5.01 -7.41
C GLY A 3 -8.31 5.14 -5.91
N LYS A 4 -8.10 4.03 -5.18
CA LYS A 4 -7.57 4.04 -3.81
C LYS A 4 -6.04 4.10 -3.77
N ILE A 5 -5.37 3.49 -4.75
CA ILE A 5 -3.90 3.50 -4.85
C ILE A 5 -3.44 4.84 -5.41
N ASP A 6 -4.18 5.40 -6.38
CA ASP A 6 -3.88 6.74 -6.92
C ASP A 6 -3.91 7.82 -5.83
N ARG A 7 -4.88 7.78 -4.90
CA ARG A 7 -4.90 8.72 -3.77
C ARG A 7 -3.72 8.56 -2.82
N ILE A 8 -3.27 7.32 -2.59
CA ILE A 8 -2.08 7.06 -1.76
C ILE A 8 -0.83 7.55 -2.49
N TYR A 9 -0.77 7.38 -3.80
CA TYR A 9 0.28 7.91 -4.65
C TYR A 9 0.34 9.45 -4.59
N GLU A 10 -0.78 10.13 -4.80
CA GLU A 10 -0.85 11.60 -4.71
C GLU A 10 -0.41 12.10 -3.31
N ALA A 11 -0.85 11.45 -2.24
CA ALA A 11 -0.44 11.78 -0.87
C ALA A 11 1.07 11.54 -0.64
N LEU A 12 1.64 10.48 -1.22
CA LEU A 12 3.08 10.21 -1.15
C LEU A 12 3.90 11.29 -1.84
N ILE A 13 3.51 11.68 -3.06
CA ILE A 13 4.19 12.72 -3.83
C ILE A 13 4.04 14.06 -3.12
N THR A 14 2.82 14.46 -2.77
CA THR A 14 2.54 15.72 -2.09
C THR A 14 3.29 15.83 -0.76
N GLY A 15 3.36 14.73 0.00
CA GLY A 15 4.12 14.70 1.26
C GLY A 15 5.63 14.83 1.03
N ALA A 16 6.17 14.14 0.03
CA ALA A 16 7.58 14.21 -0.32
C ALA A 16 7.97 15.60 -0.87
N GLU A 17 7.11 16.25 -1.66
CA GLU A 17 7.28 17.63 -2.14
C GLU A 17 7.32 18.64 -0.99
N ARG A 18 6.58 18.37 0.09
CA ARG A 18 6.63 19.16 1.33
C ARG A 18 7.87 18.89 2.18
N GLY A 19 8.76 17.99 1.74
CA GLY A 19 9.97 17.61 2.47
C GLY A 19 9.71 16.63 3.63
N LEU A 20 8.55 15.97 3.66
CA LEU A 20 8.29 14.93 4.66
C LEU A 20 9.03 13.65 4.28
N VAL A 21 9.63 13.02 5.27
CA VAL A 21 10.39 11.79 5.09
C VAL A 21 9.96 10.73 6.11
N ASP A 22 10.19 9.46 5.78
CA ASP A 22 10.07 8.34 6.70
C ASP A 22 8.72 8.29 7.45
N GLU A 23 8.76 8.25 8.78
CA GLU A 23 7.60 8.19 9.65
C GLU A 23 6.67 9.40 9.49
N ALA A 24 7.23 10.59 9.21
CA ALA A 24 6.44 11.78 8.98
C ALA A 24 5.64 11.68 7.68
N LEU A 25 6.26 11.14 6.63
CA LEU A 25 5.58 10.87 5.36
C LEU A 25 4.52 9.78 5.52
N TYR A 26 4.82 8.71 6.27
CA TYR A 26 3.86 7.66 6.56
C TYR A 26 2.61 8.19 7.29
N ARG A 27 2.81 9.00 8.33
CA ARG A 27 1.70 9.61 9.10
C ARG A 27 0.86 10.55 8.24
N HIS A 28 1.49 11.30 7.34
CA HIS A 28 0.77 12.15 6.39
C HIS A 28 -0.13 11.32 5.48
N VAL A 29 0.41 10.24 4.90
CA VAL A 29 -0.35 9.32 4.05
C VAL A 29 -1.50 8.66 4.83
N LEU A 30 -1.30 8.27 6.10
CA LEU A 30 -2.36 7.72 6.94
C LEU A 30 -3.44 8.75 7.30
N ALA A 31 -3.07 10.02 7.48
CA ALA A 31 -4.02 11.08 7.76
C ALA A 31 -4.95 11.34 6.57
N GLU A 32 -4.44 11.31 5.35
CA GLU A 32 -5.24 11.47 4.13
C GLU A 32 -5.95 10.18 3.72
N CYS A 33 -5.28 9.04 3.89
CA CYS A 33 -5.74 7.72 3.49
C CYS A 33 -5.67 6.75 4.69
N PRO A 34 -6.64 6.77 5.61
CA PRO A 34 -6.64 5.91 6.80
C PRO A 34 -6.74 4.40 6.51
N LYS A 35 -7.04 4.02 5.26
CA LYS A 35 -7.08 2.62 4.79
C LYS A 35 -5.82 2.21 4.02
N ALA A 36 -4.75 3.00 4.10
CA ALA A 36 -3.46 2.66 3.53
C ALA A 36 -2.79 1.57 4.37
N SER A 37 -2.65 0.38 3.78
CA SER A 37 -1.88 -0.71 4.37
C SER A 37 -0.46 -0.71 3.79
N SER A 38 0.48 -1.36 4.47
CA SER A 38 1.88 -1.49 4.01
C SER A 38 1.96 -1.99 2.57
N LYS A 39 1.18 -3.02 2.19
CA LYS A 39 1.05 -3.48 0.79
C LYS A 39 0.65 -2.38 -0.19
N LYS A 40 -0.33 -1.55 0.16
CA LYS A 40 -0.82 -0.47 -0.72
C LYS A 40 0.20 0.65 -0.86
N ILE A 41 0.90 0.98 0.22
CA ILE A 41 1.96 1.99 0.22
C ILE A 41 3.13 1.54 -0.65
N VAL A 42 3.57 0.29 -0.50
CA VAL A 42 4.60 -0.30 -1.38
C VAL A 42 4.14 -0.27 -2.85
N LYS A 43 2.90 -0.65 -3.13
CA LYS A 43 2.36 -0.64 -4.50
C LYS A 43 2.26 0.77 -5.09
N ALA A 44 1.83 1.77 -4.31
CA ALA A 44 1.81 3.17 -4.72
C ALA A 44 3.23 3.72 -4.92
N SER A 45 4.18 3.31 -4.08
CA SER A 45 5.58 3.72 -4.21
C SER A 45 6.21 3.16 -5.49
N LEU A 46 5.94 1.90 -5.84
CA LEU A 46 6.40 1.31 -7.10
C LEU A 46 5.75 1.97 -8.32
N LEU A 47 4.50 2.43 -8.18
CA LEU A 47 3.83 3.22 -9.22
C LEU A 47 4.58 4.53 -9.45
N ALA A 48 4.95 5.25 -8.38
CA ALA A 48 5.73 6.48 -8.46
C ALA A 48 7.08 6.31 -9.16
N LEU A 49 7.75 5.18 -8.95
CA LEU A 49 9.03 4.87 -9.62
C LEU A 49 8.87 4.53 -11.10
N SER A 50 7.70 4.03 -11.48
CA SER A 50 7.39 3.66 -12.87
C SER A 50 6.77 4.83 -13.65
N ASP A 51 6.45 5.92 -12.97
CA ASP A 51 5.81 7.09 -13.54
C ASP A 51 6.87 8.03 -14.16
N PRO A 52 6.85 8.24 -15.50
CA PRO A 52 7.80 9.13 -16.17
C PRO A 52 7.62 10.61 -15.82
N ASP A 53 6.51 11.00 -15.20
CA ASP A 53 6.24 12.39 -14.81
C ASP A 53 6.96 12.77 -13.50
N VAL A 54 7.31 11.79 -12.64
CA VAL A 54 8.07 12.03 -11.41
C VAL A 54 9.57 12.05 -11.73
N LYS A 55 10.12 13.26 -11.90
CA LYS A 55 11.54 13.45 -12.30
C LYS A 55 12.47 13.86 -11.16
N ASP A 56 11.91 14.20 -10.00
CA ASP A 56 12.71 14.65 -8.86
C ASP A 56 13.34 13.45 -8.15
N ALA A 57 14.66 13.38 -8.20
CA ALA A 57 15.43 12.29 -7.59
C ALA A 57 15.28 12.24 -6.07
N GLN A 58 15.09 13.38 -5.40
CA GLN A 58 14.89 13.41 -3.95
C GLN A 58 13.53 12.80 -3.59
N ILE A 59 12.47 13.17 -4.33
CA ILE A 59 11.13 12.61 -4.12
C ILE A 59 11.15 11.09 -4.35
N LEU A 60 11.73 10.64 -5.45
CA LEU A 60 11.87 9.21 -5.75
C LEU A 60 12.65 8.46 -4.66
N GLN A 61 13.74 9.06 -4.16
CA GLN A 61 14.55 8.47 -3.09
C GLN A 61 13.77 8.33 -1.79
N VAL A 62 13.02 9.35 -1.39
CA VAL A 62 12.20 9.35 -0.17
C VAL A 62 11.08 8.31 -0.27
N VAL A 63 10.36 8.28 -1.39
CA VAL A 63 9.29 7.30 -1.64
C VAL A 63 9.85 5.88 -1.65
N TYR A 64 11.03 5.67 -2.25
CA TYR A 64 11.66 4.36 -2.28
C TYR A 64 12.16 3.89 -0.91
N ALA A 65 12.78 4.79 -0.14
CA ALA A 65 13.23 4.50 1.21
C ALA A 65 12.06 4.05 2.11
N LEU A 66 10.91 4.73 1.98
CA LEU A 66 9.69 4.37 2.70
C LEU A 66 9.19 2.98 2.28
N ALA A 67 9.18 2.68 0.98
CA ALA A 67 8.74 1.38 0.46
C ALA A 67 9.60 0.22 0.98
N ILE A 68 10.93 0.39 1.04
CA ILE A 68 11.85 -0.63 1.58
C ILE A 68 11.52 -0.91 3.04
N ARG A 69 11.33 0.13 3.85
CA ARG A 69 11.02 -0.02 5.29
C ARG A 69 9.74 -0.79 5.50
N HIS A 70 8.66 -0.43 4.81
CA HIS A 70 7.39 -1.15 4.89
C HIS A 70 7.45 -2.59 4.35
N ARG A 71 8.40 -2.91 3.47
CA ARG A 71 8.62 -4.28 2.99
C ARG A 71 9.43 -5.13 3.97
N LEU A 72 10.31 -4.50 4.74
CA LEU A 72 11.12 -5.15 5.78
C LEU A 72 10.40 -5.25 7.12
N ASP A 73 9.35 -4.44 7.32
CA ASP A 73 8.51 -4.50 8.51
C ASP A 73 7.77 -5.85 8.57
N PRO A 74 7.82 -6.57 9.71
CA PRO A 74 7.17 -7.86 9.85
C PRO A 74 5.66 -7.65 9.73
N VAL A 75 5.11 -8.08 8.59
CA VAL A 75 3.69 -8.05 8.20
C VAL A 75 2.76 -7.97 9.41
N THR A 76 2.32 -6.75 9.74
CA THR A 76 1.37 -6.54 10.83
C THR A 76 0.01 -7.09 10.42
N GLU A 77 -0.78 -7.50 11.41
CA GLU A 77 -2.06 -8.21 11.30
C GLU A 77 -3.10 -7.46 10.42
N ASN A 78 -2.88 -6.17 10.16
CA ASN A 78 -3.67 -5.31 9.28
C ASN A 78 -3.44 -5.58 7.77
N ASP A 79 -2.43 -6.38 7.41
CA ASP A 79 -2.12 -6.77 6.02
C ASP A 79 -2.93 -8.00 5.55
N LEU A 80 -3.73 -8.58 6.46
CA LEU A 80 -4.69 -9.66 6.22
C LEU A 80 -6.06 -9.18 5.73
N GLU A 81 -6.25 -7.87 5.52
CA GLU A 81 -7.50 -7.31 4.98
C GLU A 81 -7.81 -7.89 3.59
N ALA A 82 -8.69 -8.90 3.64
CA ALA A 82 -9.54 -9.49 2.62
C ALA A 82 -9.17 -9.16 1.16
N VAL A 83 -8.62 -10.16 0.47
CA VAL A 83 -8.86 -10.37 -0.97
C VAL A 83 -10.37 -10.50 -1.19
N GLY A 84 -11.02 -9.35 -1.30
CA GLY A 84 -12.32 -9.13 -1.91
C GLY A 84 -12.12 -8.65 -3.34
N GLU A 85 -11.42 -9.45 -4.15
CA GLU A 85 -11.70 -9.48 -5.57
C GLU A 85 -13.08 -10.15 -5.73
N PRO A 86 -14.08 -9.55 -6.41
CA PRO A 86 -15.12 -10.35 -7.02
C PRO A 86 -14.51 -11.00 -8.27
N SER A 87 -13.59 -11.96 -8.07
CA SER A 87 -13.23 -12.91 -9.11
C SER A 87 -13.91 -14.23 -8.77
N ALA A 88 -14.71 -14.70 -9.73
CA ALA A 88 -15.82 -15.62 -9.58
C ALA A 88 -15.40 -17.08 -9.32
N ASP A 89 -14.60 -17.39 -8.30
CA ASP A 89 -14.17 -18.77 -8.04
C ASP A 89 -14.00 -19.07 -6.54
N LYS A 90 -15.04 -18.84 -5.73
CA LYS A 90 -15.08 -19.32 -4.33
C LYS A 90 -16.40 -20.03 -4.02
N ALA A 91 -16.77 -21.02 -4.84
CA ALA A 91 -17.93 -21.87 -4.57
C ALA A 91 -17.60 -23.25 -3.95
N LEU A 92 -16.33 -23.69 -3.86
CA LEU A 92 -16.06 -25.13 -3.58
C LEU A 92 -15.26 -25.49 -2.32
N VAL A 93 -15.07 -24.60 -1.35
CA VAL A 93 -14.34 -24.95 -0.09
C VAL A 93 -15.10 -24.54 1.17
N LYS A 94 -16.40 -24.83 1.24
CA LYS A 94 -17.15 -24.86 2.50
C LYS A 94 -18.04 -26.10 2.54
N LYS A 95 -17.45 -27.25 2.88
CA LYS A 95 -18.05 -28.40 3.61
C LYS A 95 -17.20 -29.66 3.43
N ARG A 96 -15.97 -29.65 3.95
CA ARG A 96 -15.32 -30.89 4.40
C ARG A 96 -14.73 -30.62 5.78
N LYS A 97 -15.03 -31.54 6.70
CA LYS A 97 -14.66 -31.63 8.12
C LYS A 97 -15.64 -30.98 9.11
N ARG A 98 -16.66 -31.75 9.50
CA ARG A 98 -16.66 -32.41 10.83
C ARG A 98 -17.42 -33.74 10.71
N ALA A 99 -16.68 -34.82 10.89
CA ALA A 99 -17.19 -36.16 11.11
C ALA A 99 -17.25 -36.42 12.62
N LYS A 100 -18.21 -37.28 13.01
CA LYS A 100 -18.45 -37.94 14.31
C LYS A 100 -18.99 -37.09 15.48
N ALA A 101 -20.26 -37.33 15.80
CA ALA A 101 -20.67 -38.07 17.00
C ALA A 101 -21.90 -38.90 16.64
#